data_AF-A0A7V9AQT3-F1
#
_entry.id   AF-A0A7V9AQT3-F1
#
_cell.length_a   1.000
_cell.length_b   1.000
_cell.length_c   1.000
_cell.angle_alpha   90.00
_cell.angle_beta   90.00
_cell.angle_gamma   90.00
#
_symmetry.space_group_name_H-M   'P 1'
#
loop_
_entity.id
_entity.type
_entity.pdbx_description
1 polymer ?
#
loop_
_entity_poly.entity_id
_entity_poly.type
_entity_poly.pdbx_seq_one_letter_code
_entity_poly.pdbx_strand_id
1 'polypeptide(L)'
;MRPISLLSLVLLCSLLYGCERFSKAFHQSTLPDMGPRIPSSVRMTFDPSLTTAIARYADACNHPQELRIGAELEDVLVDAAHQTFQSVQVAGQRSSDMPADVEAVVTLQQSGLQIQTDGVYDRLPTELTLESAVTFRDRSGKVLAERTLKTTRREKIILEATQKRCAYATMDSFLHDTAVVLGTQFMREARGVFNPSTPTAGPVPSSSAPGAASTKPSFPAEGTGETTASIGPHAVQPPASVTTPSVSMPAMSPSDTVDRVPTQSTTFQQPQTFVIAVGISTHRDPQLSVRKYAGLDAEMVTNYFHALGGVPASNIRLLPDMKALRPDIEETLLDWLPTRVTADSVVIVYFSGQAKVSASGETFLIPYEGGASISRLYPLKDLQTALSRLKARQIVFIFDGSVSKLSVDQKGKHKEPQWDLGGSRIT
;
A
#
# COMPACT_ATOMS: atom_id res chain seq x y z
N MET A 1 1.44 -33.66 -48.89
CA MET A 1 2.67 -32.86 -48.71
C MET A 1 2.71 -32.32 -47.28
N ARG A 2 3.67 -32.85 -46.51
CA ARG A 2 4.23 -32.46 -45.19
C ARG A 2 3.31 -31.99 -44.03
N PRO A 3 3.28 -32.74 -42.89
CA PRO A 3 2.80 -32.25 -41.61
C PRO A 3 3.91 -31.50 -40.86
N ILE A 4 3.61 -30.32 -40.30
CA ILE A 4 4.55 -29.57 -39.44
C ILE A 4 4.07 -29.65 -37.99
N SER A 5 4.71 -30.59 -37.30
CA SER A 5 5.12 -30.64 -35.89
C SER A 5 4.37 -29.83 -34.83
N LEU A 6 3.72 -30.57 -33.91
CA LEU A 6 3.53 -30.24 -32.51
C LEU A 6 4.89 -29.94 -31.84
N LEU A 7 5.33 -28.69 -31.76
CA LEU A 7 6.38 -28.29 -30.81
C LEU A 7 6.51 -26.76 -30.68
N SER A 8 5.53 -26.07 -30.10
CA SER A 8 5.71 -24.67 -29.61
C SER A 8 4.69 -24.24 -28.54
N LEU A 9 3.92 -25.18 -27.97
CA LEU A 9 2.86 -24.89 -27.00
C LEU A 9 3.27 -25.18 -25.55
N VAL A 10 4.49 -24.83 -25.11
CA VAL A 10 4.86 -24.88 -23.69
C VAL A 10 6.03 -23.90 -23.42
N LEU A 11 5.84 -22.59 -23.56
CA LEU A 11 6.86 -21.64 -23.06
C LEU A 11 6.36 -20.20 -22.87
N LEU A 12 5.28 -19.97 -22.12
CA LEU A 12 4.91 -18.58 -21.75
C LEU A 12 4.01 -18.49 -20.49
N CYS A 13 4.30 -19.31 -19.46
CA CYS A 13 3.43 -19.43 -18.28
C CYS A 13 4.12 -19.27 -16.91
N SER A 14 5.31 -18.67 -16.84
CA SER A 14 6.13 -18.68 -15.62
C SER A 14 6.54 -17.31 -15.06
N LEU A 15 5.80 -16.24 -15.34
CA LEU A 15 6.10 -14.89 -14.81
C LEU A 15 5.00 -14.29 -13.91
N LEU A 16 4.14 -15.10 -13.29
CA LEU A 16 3.06 -14.63 -12.41
C LEU A 16 3.18 -15.18 -10.99
N TYR A 17 4.22 -14.82 -10.26
CA TYR A 17 4.24 -14.92 -8.79
C TYR A 17 5.16 -13.85 -8.23
N GLY A 18 4.58 -12.79 -7.67
CA GLY A 18 5.35 -11.76 -6.98
C GLY A 18 4.83 -10.36 -7.24
N CYS A 19 3.68 -10.04 -6.68
CA CYS A 19 3.44 -8.80 -5.94
C CYS A 19 2.23 -9.12 -5.04
N GLU A 20 2.21 -8.72 -3.78
CA GLU A 20 1.01 -8.81 -2.91
C GLU A 20 1.19 -7.98 -1.63
N ARG A 21 2.25 -7.17 -1.53
CA ARG A 21 2.80 -6.76 -0.22
C ARG A 21 2.83 -5.28 0.09
N PHE A 22 2.21 -4.45 -0.73
CA PHE A 22 2.23 -3.02 -0.48
C PHE A 22 0.79 -2.54 -0.61
N SER A 23 0.07 -2.30 0.48
CA SER A 23 -1.13 -1.42 0.56
C SER A 23 -1.52 -1.31 2.02
N LYS A 24 -0.57 -0.83 2.83
CA LYS A 24 -0.69 -0.89 4.30
C LYS A 24 -0.20 0.38 5.00
N ALA A 25 0.25 1.40 4.28
CA ALA A 25 0.94 2.54 4.88
C ALA A 25 0.03 3.74 5.18
N PHE A 26 -0.94 3.58 6.10
CA PHE A 26 -1.33 4.67 6.99
C PHE A 26 -1.55 4.09 8.40
N HIS A 27 -0.52 4.28 9.24
CA HIS A 27 -0.35 3.77 10.62
C HIS A 27 0.02 2.29 10.81
N GLN A 28 0.48 1.58 9.78
CA GLN A 28 1.00 0.22 9.97
C GLN A 28 2.53 0.22 10.12
N SER A 29 3.00 -0.58 11.07
CA SER A 29 4.40 -0.77 11.37
C SER A 29 5.10 -1.42 10.18
N THR A 30 6.26 -0.90 9.78
CA THR A 30 7.08 -1.54 8.75
C THR A 30 8.14 -2.42 9.39
N LEU A 31 8.54 -3.51 8.71
CA LEU A 31 9.69 -4.30 9.12
C LEU A 31 10.97 -3.42 9.13
N PRO A 32 11.82 -3.55 10.16
CA PRO A 32 13.04 -2.76 10.27
C PRO A 32 14.12 -3.24 9.30
N ASP A 33 14.89 -2.30 8.75
CA ASP A 33 16.10 -2.63 7.98
C ASP A 33 17.18 -3.17 8.94
N MET A 34 17.57 -4.44 8.75
CA MET A 34 18.62 -5.11 9.53
C MET A 34 19.94 -5.21 8.75
N GLY A 35 20.13 -4.40 7.71
CA GLY A 35 21.33 -4.34 6.89
C GLY A 35 21.33 -5.38 5.76
N PRO A 36 22.51 -5.64 5.15
CA PRO A 36 22.62 -6.46 3.95
C PRO A 36 22.00 -7.86 4.11
N ARG A 37 21.42 -8.37 3.02
CA ARG A 37 20.84 -9.71 2.98
C ARG A 37 21.93 -10.77 3.14
N ILE A 38 21.59 -11.87 3.81
CA ILE A 38 22.43 -13.05 3.96
C ILE A 38 22.60 -13.71 2.58
N PRO A 39 23.83 -14.07 2.17
CA PRO A 39 24.12 -14.71 0.88
C PRO A 39 23.72 -16.20 0.91
N SER A 40 22.46 -16.48 1.22
CA SER A 40 21.87 -17.82 1.25
C SER A 40 20.45 -17.75 0.72
N SER A 41 20.00 -18.84 0.10
CA SER A 41 18.63 -19.00 -0.34
C SER A 41 17.80 -19.76 0.71
N VAL A 42 16.58 -19.30 0.96
CA VAL A 42 15.66 -19.93 1.91
C VAL A 42 14.39 -20.41 1.22
N ARG A 43 13.91 -21.59 1.59
CA ARG A 43 12.55 -22.06 1.34
C ARG A 43 11.71 -21.89 2.59
N MET A 44 10.69 -21.06 2.53
CA MET A 44 9.68 -20.88 3.55
C MET A 44 8.62 -21.98 3.41
N THR A 45 8.39 -22.73 4.48
CA THR A 45 7.34 -23.75 4.57
C THR A 45 6.46 -23.42 5.78
N PHE A 46 5.17 -23.20 5.54
CA PHE A 46 4.21 -22.86 6.59
C PHE A 46 3.36 -24.08 6.96
N ASP A 47 3.35 -24.43 8.24
CA ASP A 47 2.50 -25.51 8.75
C ASP A 47 1.02 -25.10 8.75
N PRO A 48 0.07 -26.03 8.54
CA PRO A 48 -1.37 -25.73 8.59
C PRO A 48 -1.85 -25.06 9.87
N SER A 49 -1.15 -25.27 11.00
CA SER A 49 -1.40 -24.54 12.26
C SER A 49 -1.30 -23.03 12.09
N LEU A 50 -0.43 -22.55 11.20
CA LEU A 50 -0.29 -21.13 10.86
C LEU A 50 -1.24 -20.77 9.72
N THR A 51 -1.22 -21.49 8.61
CA THR A 51 -1.94 -21.06 7.39
C THR A 51 -3.46 -21.03 7.55
N THR A 52 -4.00 -21.89 8.43
CA THR A 52 -5.44 -21.95 8.72
C THR A 52 -5.83 -21.20 10.01
N ALA A 53 -4.89 -20.50 10.64
CA ALA A 53 -5.11 -19.81 11.91
C ALA A 53 -6.13 -18.68 11.78
N ILE A 54 -7.21 -18.78 12.55
CA ILE A 54 -8.22 -17.73 12.72
C ILE A 54 -8.47 -17.47 14.21
N ALA A 55 -8.70 -16.22 14.57
CA ALA A 55 -9.24 -15.86 15.87
C ALA A 55 -10.71 -15.44 15.72
N ARG A 56 -11.58 -16.00 16.55
CA ARG A 56 -12.98 -15.61 16.61
C ARG A 56 -13.19 -14.62 17.75
N TYR A 57 -13.93 -13.55 17.48
CA TYR A 57 -14.27 -12.55 18.48
C TYR A 57 -15.69 -12.04 18.27
N ALA A 58 -16.28 -11.44 19.30
CA ALA A 58 -17.56 -10.76 19.20
C ALA A 58 -17.33 -9.26 18.99
N ASP A 59 -18.00 -8.68 18.02
CA ASP A 59 -18.04 -7.24 17.82
C ASP A 59 -18.85 -6.54 18.93
N ALA A 60 -18.92 -5.22 18.93
CA ALA A 60 -19.59 -4.46 19.99
C ALA A 60 -21.12 -4.69 20.07
N CYS A 61 -21.73 -5.32 19.06
CA CYS A 61 -23.14 -5.72 19.06
C CYS A 61 -23.31 -7.23 19.25
N ASN A 62 -22.24 -7.93 19.67
CA ASN A 62 -22.23 -9.35 19.93
C ASN A 62 -22.42 -10.22 18.66
N HIS A 63 -22.08 -9.70 17.47
CA HIS A 63 -22.00 -10.55 16.28
C HIS A 63 -20.64 -11.25 16.21
N PRO A 64 -20.62 -12.54 15.82
CA PRO A 64 -19.38 -13.27 15.65
C PRO A 64 -18.60 -12.74 14.43
N GLN A 65 -17.32 -12.48 14.64
CA GLN A 65 -16.36 -12.04 13.63
C GLN A 65 -15.16 -13.00 13.59
N GLU A 66 -14.48 -13.04 12.46
CA GLU A 66 -13.28 -13.86 12.25
C GLU A 66 -12.11 -12.97 11.82
N LEU A 67 -10.99 -13.07 12.54
CA LEU A 67 -9.72 -12.43 12.24
C LEU A 67 -8.76 -13.47 11.61
N ARG A 68 -8.31 -13.22 10.39
CA ARG A 68 -7.45 -14.14 9.61
C ARG A 68 -5.98 -13.99 9.97
N ILE A 69 -5.57 -14.60 11.07
CA ILE A 69 -4.19 -14.56 11.59
C ILE A 69 -3.20 -15.18 10.57
N GLY A 70 -3.56 -16.31 9.97
CA GLY A 70 -2.65 -17.05 9.09
C GLY A 70 -2.16 -16.26 7.88
N ALA A 71 -3.11 -15.71 7.10
CA ALA A 71 -2.79 -14.94 5.89
C ALA A 71 -1.87 -13.73 6.21
N GLU A 72 -2.16 -13.00 7.28
CA GLU A 72 -1.37 -11.84 7.68
C GLU A 72 0.05 -12.23 8.13
N LEU A 73 0.18 -13.33 8.89
CA LEU A 73 1.48 -13.83 9.34
C LEU A 73 2.33 -14.36 8.19
N GLU A 74 1.74 -15.11 7.26
CA GLU A 74 2.43 -15.56 6.04
C GLU A 74 2.99 -14.37 5.27
N ASP A 75 2.18 -13.33 5.13
CA ASP A 75 2.56 -12.16 4.37
C ASP A 75 3.79 -11.49 4.99
N VAL A 76 3.69 -11.13 6.25
CA VAL A 76 4.77 -10.44 6.96
C VAL A 76 6.03 -11.31 7.10
N LEU A 77 5.91 -12.63 7.31
CA LEU A 77 7.07 -13.51 7.49
C LEU A 77 7.85 -13.72 6.19
N VAL A 78 7.19 -13.83 5.05
CA VAL A 78 7.89 -13.87 3.76
C VAL A 78 8.51 -12.50 3.43
N ASP A 79 7.97 -11.39 3.95
CA ASP A 79 8.55 -10.04 3.71
C ASP A 79 9.83 -9.92 4.51
N ALA A 80 9.77 -10.36 5.76
CA ALA A 80 10.92 -10.52 6.64
C ALA A 80 11.98 -11.43 6.00
N ALA A 81 11.58 -12.52 5.33
CA ALA A 81 12.50 -13.38 4.58
C ALA A 81 13.14 -12.66 3.39
N HIS A 82 12.37 -11.91 2.59
CA HIS A 82 12.91 -11.14 1.46
C HIS A 82 13.87 -10.02 1.90
N GLN A 83 13.70 -9.49 3.11
CA GLN A 83 14.64 -8.55 3.72
C GLN A 83 15.84 -9.22 4.39
N THR A 84 15.79 -10.53 4.62
CA THR A 84 16.85 -11.28 5.33
C THR A 84 17.74 -12.10 4.39
N PHE A 85 17.18 -12.74 3.36
CA PHE A 85 17.87 -13.69 2.49
C PHE A 85 17.99 -13.19 1.06
N GLN A 86 19.04 -13.61 0.34
CA GLN A 86 19.26 -13.19 -1.04
C GLN A 86 18.18 -13.72 -1.99
N SER A 87 17.68 -14.93 -1.74
CA SER A 87 16.61 -15.56 -2.52
C SER A 87 15.63 -16.26 -1.58
N VAL A 88 14.33 -16.15 -1.88
CA VAL A 88 13.25 -16.71 -1.07
C VAL A 88 12.32 -17.52 -1.99
N GLN A 89 12.02 -18.74 -1.58
CA GLN A 89 11.02 -19.60 -2.18
C GLN A 89 9.93 -19.86 -1.14
N VAL A 90 8.67 -19.94 -1.58
CA VAL A 90 7.56 -20.32 -0.70
C VAL A 90 7.01 -21.66 -1.15
N ALA A 91 6.88 -22.62 -0.23
CA ALA A 91 6.32 -23.92 -0.51
C ALA A 91 4.88 -23.79 -1.04
N GLY A 92 4.58 -24.40 -2.19
CA GLY A 92 3.25 -24.34 -2.82
C GLY A 92 3.07 -23.25 -3.89
N GLN A 93 3.99 -22.28 -4.02
CA GLN A 93 4.05 -21.37 -5.17
C GLN A 93 5.00 -21.90 -6.26
N ARG A 94 4.77 -21.54 -7.53
CA ARG A 94 5.73 -21.87 -8.62
C ARG A 94 7.05 -21.16 -8.31
N SER A 95 7.99 -21.91 -7.73
CA SER A 95 9.35 -21.47 -7.43
C SER A 95 10.29 -21.87 -8.56
N SER A 96 11.43 -21.17 -8.66
CA SER A 96 12.51 -21.56 -9.56
C SER A 96 12.98 -22.99 -9.27
N ASP A 97 13.33 -23.75 -10.30
CA ASP A 97 13.78 -25.15 -10.23
C ASP A 97 15.12 -25.33 -9.47
N MET A 98 15.73 -24.25 -8.96
CA MET A 98 16.91 -24.31 -8.12
C MET A 98 16.54 -24.63 -6.66
N PRO A 99 17.13 -25.66 -6.04
CA PRO A 99 16.89 -26.00 -4.64
C PRO A 99 17.50 -24.95 -3.71
N ALA A 100 16.74 -24.55 -2.68
CA ALA A 100 17.21 -23.63 -1.66
C ALA A 100 18.28 -24.28 -0.76
N ASP A 101 19.17 -23.46 -0.20
CA ASP A 101 20.23 -23.90 0.71
C ASP A 101 19.68 -24.30 2.07
N VAL A 102 18.62 -23.60 2.51
CA VAL A 102 17.98 -23.73 3.81
C VAL A 102 16.47 -23.83 3.64
N GLU A 103 15.82 -24.65 4.46
CA GLU A 103 14.37 -24.63 4.66
C GLU A 103 14.03 -24.03 6.03
N ALA A 104 13.14 -23.04 6.08
CA ALA A 104 12.57 -22.48 7.28
C ALA A 104 11.13 -22.96 7.42
N VAL A 105 10.90 -23.91 8.33
CA VAL A 105 9.56 -24.42 8.64
C VAL A 105 8.98 -23.60 9.78
N VAL A 106 7.86 -22.93 9.55
CA VAL A 106 7.18 -22.09 10.54
C VAL A 106 5.90 -22.76 11.01
N THR A 107 5.75 -22.91 12.32
CA THR A 107 4.60 -23.53 12.98
C THR A 107 4.02 -22.57 14.01
N LEU A 108 2.71 -22.33 13.97
CA LEU A 108 2.03 -21.52 14.98
C LEU A 108 1.69 -22.42 16.18
N GLN A 109 2.35 -22.19 17.32
CA GLN A 109 2.17 -22.99 18.52
C GLN A 109 0.99 -22.49 19.36
N GLN A 110 0.85 -21.17 19.50
CA GLN A 110 -0.25 -20.55 20.25
C GLN A 110 -0.69 -19.25 19.58
N SER A 111 -2.01 -19.02 19.57
CA SER A 111 -2.59 -17.70 19.28
C SER A 111 -3.76 -17.44 20.23
N GLY A 112 -3.90 -16.19 20.68
CA GLY A 112 -4.98 -15.80 21.57
C GLY A 112 -5.31 -14.32 21.45
N LEU A 113 -6.60 -14.01 21.23
CA LEU A 113 -7.14 -12.66 21.16
C LEU A 113 -8.10 -12.44 22.33
N GLN A 114 -7.88 -11.41 23.13
CA GLN A 114 -8.76 -11.00 24.21
C GLN A 114 -9.17 -9.55 24.03
N ILE A 115 -10.47 -9.26 24.06
CA ILE A 115 -11.04 -7.91 23.97
C ILE A 115 -11.85 -7.68 25.25
N GLN A 116 -11.51 -6.64 26.01
CA GLN A 116 -12.23 -6.26 27.22
C GLN A 116 -13.28 -5.20 26.88
N THR A 117 -14.55 -5.60 26.95
CA THR A 117 -15.71 -4.72 26.75
C THR A 117 -16.14 -4.14 28.10
N ASP A 118 -15.59 -3.00 28.49
CA ASP A 118 -15.99 -2.33 29.73
C ASP A 118 -17.28 -1.50 29.59
N GLY A 119 -17.75 -1.27 28.35
CA GLY A 119 -19.02 -0.60 28.05
C GLY A 119 -19.04 0.90 28.35
N VAL A 120 -17.91 1.47 28.76
CA VAL A 120 -17.80 2.87 29.22
C VAL A 120 -17.05 3.76 28.22
N TYR A 121 -16.25 3.17 27.31
CA TYR A 121 -15.38 3.93 26.40
C TYR A 121 -15.39 3.42 24.95
N ASP A 122 -15.14 4.34 24.01
CA ASP A 122 -14.96 4.06 22.57
C ASP A 122 -13.63 3.35 22.23
N ARG A 123 -12.86 2.96 23.25
CA ARG A 123 -11.50 2.43 23.15
C ARG A 123 -11.34 1.22 24.05
N LEU A 124 -11.34 0.03 23.47
CA LEU A 124 -11.36 -1.23 24.21
C LEU A 124 -9.96 -1.82 24.41
N PRO A 125 -9.53 -2.11 25.65
CA PRO A 125 -8.29 -2.83 25.89
C PRO A 125 -8.32 -4.19 25.20
N THR A 126 -7.35 -4.42 24.33
CA THR A 126 -7.23 -5.63 23.51
C THR A 126 -5.84 -6.21 23.64
N GLU A 127 -5.75 -7.52 23.82
CA GLU A 127 -4.50 -8.28 23.88
C GLU A 127 -4.48 -9.34 22.78
N LEU A 128 -3.41 -9.37 21.99
CA LEU A 128 -3.14 -10.43 21.02
C LEU A 128 -1.79 -11.07 21.36
N THR A 129 -1.82 -12.38 21.59
CA THR A 129 -0.63 -13.21 21.81
C THR A 129 -0.43 -14.13 20.62
N LEU A 130 0.79 -14.15 20.07
CA LEU A 130 1.23 -15.04 19.00
C LEU A 130 2.54 -15.71 19.43
N GLU A 131 2.59 -17.04 19.33
CA GLU A 131 3.77 -17.85 19.60
C GLU A 131 3.98 -18.81 18.44
N SER A 132 5.11 -18.71 17.76
CA SER A 132 5.48 -19.54 16.62
C SER A 132 6.85 -20.17 16.83
N ALA A 133 7.04 -21.39 16.35
CA ALA A 133 8.35 -22.00 16.23
C ALA A 133 8.83 -21.92 14.79
N VAL A 134 10.12 -21.65 14.62
CA VAL A 134 10.82 -21.67 13.34
C VAL A 134 11.93 -22.69 13.41
N THR A 135 11.84 -23.72 12.58
CA THR A 135 12.86 -24.75 12.44
C THR A 135 13.62 -24.52 11.14
N PHE A 136 14.91 -24.21 11.26
CA PHE A 136 15.82 -24.12 10.13
C PHE A 136 16.43 -25.49 9.84
N ARG A 137 16.34 -25.95 8.60
CA ARG A 137 16.90 -27.21 8.12
C ARG A 137 17.86 -26.96 6.96
N ASP A 138 18.91 -27.78 6.86
CA ASP A 138 19.76 -27.80 5.68
C ASP A 138 19.11 -28.57 4.53
N ARG A 139 19.78 -28.60 3.38
CA ARG A 139 19.35 -29.32 2.18
C ARG A 139 19.18 -30.83 2.36
N SER A 140 19.80 -31.44 3.39
CA SER A 140 19.64 -32.85 3.74
C SER A 140 18.45 -33.10 4.66
N GLY A 141 17.77 -32.04 5.12
CA GLY A 141 16.69 -32.09 6.10
C GLY A 141 17.17 -32.12 7.55
N LYS A 142 18.48 -31.99 7.80
CA LYS A 142 19.02 -31.93 9.16
C LYS A 142 18.69 -30.57 9.78
N VAL A 143 18.15 -30.60 10.99
CA VAL A 143 17.83 -29.38 11.76
C VAL A 143 19.13 -28.67 12.13
N LEU A 144 19.25 -27.42 11.69
CA LEU A 144 20.35 -26.50 12.00
C LEU A 144 20.07 -25.74 13.30
N ALA A 145 18.84 -25.26 13.46
CA ALA A 145 18.39 -24.54 14.64
C ALA A 145 16.86 -24.57 14.74
N GLU A 146 16.36 -24.51 15.97
CA GLU A 146 14.96 -24.25 16.27
C GLU A 146 14.87 -23.00 17.15
N ARG A 147 13.94 -22.11 16.83
CA ARG A 147 13.77 -20.82 17.50
C ARG A 147 12.30 -20.54 17.77
N THR A 148 12.00 -20.07 18.97
CA THR A 148 10.66 -19.65 19.35
C THR A 148 10.55 -18.14 19.20
N LEU A 149 9.53 -17.70 18.45
CA LEU A 149 9.14 -16.31 18.28
C LEU A 149 7.87 -16.09 19.08
N LYS A 150 7.89 -15.13 20.02
CA LYS A 150 6.75 -14.86 20.90
C LYS A 150 6.52 -13.38 21.03
N THR A 151 5.28 -12.96 20.88
CA THR A 151 4.86 -11.59 21.09
C THR A 151 3.48 -11.55 21.75
N THR A 152 3.32 -10.60 22.67
CA THR A 152 2.03 -10.22 23.24
C THR A 152 1.90 -8.72 23.10
N ARG A 153 0.95 -8.27 22.28
CA ARG A 153 0.68 -6.86 22.06
C ARG A 153 -0.61 -6.47 22.78
N ARG A 154 -0.56 -5.34 23.50
CA ARG A 154 -1.71 -4.74 24.18
C ARG A 154 -1.97 -3.37 23.60
N GLU A 155 -3.18 -3.15 23.10
CA GLU A 155 -3.57 -1.88 22.49
C GLU A 155 -5.05 -1.57 22.75
N LYS A 156 -5.44 -0.29 22.62
CA LYS A 156 -6.84 0.13 22.75
C LYS A 156 -7.43 0.30 21.36
N ILE A 157 -8.22 -0.67 20.89
CA ILE A 157 -8.88 -0.62 19.58
C ILE A 157 -10.07 0.32 19.60
N ILE A 158 -10.30 1.06 18.50
CA ILE A 158 -11.32 2.10 18.42
C ILE A 158 -12.64 1.51 17.87
N LEU A 159 -13.76 1.80 18.53
CA LEU A 159 -15.09 1.58 17.96
C LEU A 159 -15.38 2.62 16.87
N GLU A 160 -15.93 2.19 15.75
CA GLU A 160 -16.17 3.09 14.60
C GLU A 160 -17.28 4.13 14.91
N ALA A 161 -16.96 5.43 14.77
CA ALA A 161 -17.76 6.54 15.31
C ALA A 161 -18.95 7.02 14.45
N THR A 162 -19.34 6.28 13.40
CA THR A 162 -20.46 6.64 12.52
C THR A 162 -21.70 5.80 12.83
N GLN A 163 -22.87 6.44 12.85
CA GLN A 163 -24.18 6.09 13.49
C GLN A 163 -24.78 4.67 13.32
N LYS A 164 -24.05 3.66 12.81
CA LYS A 164 -24.46 2.25 12.75
C LYS A 164 -23.28 1.25 12.76
N ARG A 165 -22.34 1.19 13.72
CA ARG A 165 -21.29 0.14 13.63
C ARG A 165 -20.84 -0.50 14.94
N CYS A 166 -20.94 -1.82 14.92
CA CYS A 166 -20.48 -2.77 15.93
C CYS A 166 -18.98 -3.11 15.76
N ALA A 167 -18.39 -2.78 14.60
CA ALA A 167 -17.06 -3.20 14.20
C ALA A 167 -15.93 -2.41 14.87
N TYR A 168 -14.80 -3.08 15.11
CA TYR A 168 -13.58 -2.46 15.62
C TYR A 168 -12.71 -1.98 14.47
N ALA A 169 -12.59 -0.66 14.31
CA ALA A 169 -12.00 -0.03 13.13
C ALA A 169 -10.49 -0.29 12.94
N THR A 170 -9.79 -0.71 14.00
CA THR A 170 -8.32 -0.87 14.02
C THR A 170 -7.89 -2.32 14.28
N MET A 171 -8.77 -3.30 14.10
CA MET A 171 -8.44 -4.72 14.37
C MET A 171 -7.38 -5.26 13.40
N ASP A 172 -7.51 -4.97 12.10
CA ASP A 172 -6.58 -5.48 11.08
C ASP A 172 -5.19 -4.84 11.21
N SER A 173 -5.12 -3.53 11.49
CA SER A 173 -3.84 -2.84 11.75
C SER A 173 -3.16 -3.37 13.01
N PHE A 174 -3.94 -3.69 14.05
CA PHE A 174 -3.43 -4.28 15.27
C PHE A 174 -2.83 -5.68 15.04
N LEU A 175 -3.47 -6.50 14.22
CA LEU A 175 -2.92 -7.80 13.79
C LEU A 175 -1.63 -7.60 12.99
N HIS A 176 -1.63 -6.75 11.96
CA HIS A 176 -0.47 -6.49 11.12
C HIS A 176 0.73 -6.04 11.96
N ASP A 177 0.55 -5.05 12.84
CA ASP A 177 1.66 -4.57 13.64
C ASP A 177 2.20 -5.63 14.62
N THR A 178 1.34 -6.53 15.11
CA THR A 178 1.77 -7.67 15.92
C THR A 178 2.58 -8.67 15.09
N ALA A 179 2.16 -8.92 13.85
CA ALA A 179 2.88 -9.75 12.89
C ALA A 179 4.27 -9.16 12.56
N VAL A 180 4.39 -7.83 12.44
CA VAL A 180 5.68 -7.15 12.20
C VAL A 180 6.67 -7.35 13.34
N VAL A 181 6.21 -7.39 14.59
CA VAL A 181 7.06 -7.74 15.73
C VAL A 181 7.56 -9.17 15.61
N LEU A 182 6.70 -10.12 15.23
CA LEU A 182 7.09 -11.51 15.01
C LEU A 182 8.07 -11.66 13.84
N GLY A 183 7.82 -10.96 12.73
CA GLY A 183 8.72 -10.90 11.58
C GLY A 183 10.09 -10.32 11.93
N THR A 184 10.13 -9.28 12.76
CA THR A 184 11.38 -8.70 13.28
C THR A 184 12.18 -9.72 14.11
N GLN A 185 11.51 -10.54 14.92
CA GLN A 185 12.17 -11.63 15.66
C GLN A 185 12.70 -12.69 14.70
N PHE A 186 11.92 -13.07 13.68
CA PHE A 186 12.38 -14.00 12.63
C PHE A 186 13.67 -13.51 11.97
N MET A 187 13.74 -12.24 11.55
CA MET A 187 14.94 -11.66 10.91
C MET A 187 16.16 -11.74 11.83
N ARG A 188 15.97 -11.43 13.12
CA ARG A 188 17.04 -11.48 14.14
C ARG A 188 17.57 -12.89 14.34
N GLU A 189 16.68 -13.85 14.51
CA GLU A 189 17.04 -15.24 14.75
C GLU A 189 17.69 -15.87 13.52
N ALA A 190 17.17 -15.61 12.32
CA ALA A 190 17.77 -16.06 11.07
C ALA A 190 19.19 -15.51 10.89
N ARG A 191 19.41 -14.21 11.15
CA ARG A 191 20.76 -13.61 11.11
C ARG A 191 21.68 -14.22 12.16
N GLY A 192 21.19 -14.50 13.37
CA GLY A 192 21.96 -15.19 14.41
C GLY A 192 22.42 -16.60 14.02
N VAL A 193 21.63 -17.32 13.21
CA VAL A 193 21.97 -18.67 12.73
C VAL A 193 22.93 -18.63 11.53
N PHE A 194 22.70 -17.73 10.57
CA PHE A 194 23.39 -17.77 9.26
C PHE A 194 24.41 -16.64 9.02
N ASN A 195 24.47 -15.63 9.88
CA ASN A 195 25.45 -14.55 9.81
C ASN A 195 25.91 -14.09 11.22
N PRO A 196 26.70 -14.92 11.93
CA PRO A 196 27.09 -14.66 13.31
C PRO A 196 28.07 -13.47 13.49
N SER A 197 28.53 -12.83 12.41
CA SER A 197 29.50 -11.72 12.43
C SER A 197 28.88 -10.35 12.76
N THR A 198 27.58 -10.28 13.04
CA THR A 198 26.89 -9.03 13.37
C THR A 198 26.82 -8.88 14.91
N PRO A 199 27.37 -7.83 15.52
CA PRO A 199 27.32 -7.67 16.97
C PRO A 199 25.88 -7.52 17.44
N THR A 200 25.48 -8.40 18.36
CA THR A 200 24.21 -8.38 19.09
C THR A 200 24.00 -6.98 19.69
N ALA A 201 23.07 -6.20 19.13
CA ALA A 201 22.56 -5.04 19.82
C ALA A 201 21.91 -5.53 21.12
N GLY A 202 22.53 -5.19 22.26
CA GLY A 202 22.08 -5.57 23.59
C GLY A 202 20.65 -5.12 23.89
N PRO A 203 20.04 -5.67 24.95
CA PRO A 203 18.66 -5.35 25.31
C PRO A 203 18.50 -3.85 25.55
N VAL A 204 17.55 -3.24 24.83
CA VAL A 204 17.14 -1.85 25.04
C VAL A 204 16.58 -1.74 26.47
N PRO A 205 17.18 -0.96 27.38
CA PRO A 205 16.59 -0.74 28.68
C PRO A 205 15.34 0.13 28.52
N SER A 206 14.28 -0.29 29.18
CA SER A 206 13.05 0.48 29.36
C SER A 206 13.37 1.83 29.98
N SER A 207 13.30 2.91 29.20
CA SER A 207 13.41 4.27 29.71
C SER A 207 12.09 4.69 30.33
N SER A 208 12.01 4.56 31.65
CA SER A 208 11.10 5.31 32.51
C SER A 208 11.20 6.81 32.25
N ALA A 209 10.07 7.50 32.36
CA ALA A 209 9.99 8.95 32.35
C ALA A 209 10.83 9.57 33.49
N PRO A 210 11.25 10.83 33.35
CA PRO A 210 11.31 11.72 34.51
C PRO A 210 10.45 12.96 34.32
N GLY A 211 9.89 13.37 35.45
CA GLY A 211 9.02 14.51 35.61
C GLY A 211 9.74 15.85 35.57
N ALA A 212 8.89 16.87 35.69
CA ALA A 212 9.13 18.29 35.58
C ALA A 212 10.31 18.85 36.41
N ALA A 213 10.96 19.88 35.84
CA ALA A 213 11.36 21.07 36.58
C ALA A 213 11.49 22.28 35.65
N SER A 214 10.81 23.35 36.04
CA SER A 214 10.80 24.69 35.45
C SER A 214 12.18 25.37 35.44
N THR A 215 12.49 26.15 34.40
CA THR A 215 12.96 27.55 34.52
C THR A 215 13.04 28.22 33.14
N LYS A 216 12.58 29.48 33.09
CA LYS A 216 12.62 30.42 31.95
C LYS A 216 13.46 31.65 32.42
N PRO A 217 13.69 32.66 31.58
CA PRO A 217 14.78 32.86 30.62
C PRO A 217 15.74 34.00 31.07
N SER A 218 16.83 34.23 30.35
CA SER A 218 17.50 35.55 30.39
C SER A 218 18.16 35.88 29.05
N PHE A 219 17.75 37.02 28.47
CA PHE A 219 18.53 37.83 27.55
C PHE A 219 19.45 38.74 28.37
N PRO A 220 20.53 39.28 27.77
CA PRO A 220 20.43 40.66 27.29
C PRO A 220 21.07 40.88 25.91
N ALA A 221 20.54 41.91 25.24
CA ALA A 221 21.09 42.52 24.04
C ALA A 221 22.05 43.69 24.38
N GLU A 222 22.83 44.05 23.36
CA GLU A 222 23.16 45.41 22.93
C GLU A 222 24.56 45.97 23.25
N GLY A 223 25.24 46.46 22.19
CA GLY A 223 26.28 47.49 22.28
C GLY A 223 27.43 47.42 21.26
N THR A 224 27.30 48.17 20.16
CA THR A 224 28.34 48.97 19.43
C THR A 224 29.65 48.28 18.96
N GLY A 225 30.16 48.36 17.73
CA GLY A 225 30.07 49.34 16.64
C GLY A 225 31.50 49.70 16.19
N GLU A 226 31.90 49.43 14.93
CA GLU A 226 33.02 50.01 14.14
C GLU A 226 33.22 49.15 12.88
N THR A 227 32.67 49.48 11.70
CA THR A 227 33.11 50.41 10.65
C THR A 227 34.62 50.42 10.34
N THR A 228 35.01 49.80 9.21
CA THR A 228 36.08 50.31 8.34
C THR A 228 35.79 49.90 6.90
N ALA A 229 35.70 50.90 6.01
CA ALA A 229 35.56 50.76 4.57
C ALA A 229 36.65 51.60 3.88
N SER A 230 37.23 51.08 2.79
CA SER A 230 37.86 51.85 1.70
C SER A 230 38.13 50.89 0.51
N ILE A 231 37.36 50.94 -0.60
CA ILE A 231 37.57 51.71 -1.87
C ILE A 231 38.83 51.21 -2.63
N GLY A 232 38.86 50.80 -3.91
CA GLY A 232 38.00 50.76 -5.12
C GLY A 232 38.86 50.14 -6.27
N PRO A 233 38.61 50.29 -7.59
CA PRO A 233 37.59 51.08 -8.28
C PRO A 233 36.84 50.37 -9.45
N HIS A 234 35.93 51.13 -10.05
CA HIS A 234 34.98 50.91 -11.16
C HIS A 234 35.44 50.11 -12.41
N ALA A 235 34.49 49.36 -13.01
CA ALA A 235 34.13 49.48 -14.43
C ALA A 235 32.80 48.76 -14.79
N VAL A 236 31.80 49.56 -15.19
CA VAL A 236 30.86 49.42 -16.34
C VAL A 236 30.22 48.04 -16.65
N GLN A 237 28.88 47.94 -16.49
CA GLN A 237 27.98 47.01 -17.22
C GLN A 237 27.52 47.65 -18.55
N PRO A 238 27.28 46.88 -19.64
CA PRO A 238 25.96 46.24 -19.92
C PRO A 238 26.05 44.96 -20.83
N PRO A 239 24.93 44.41 -21.37
CA PRO A 239 23.69 43.94 -20.75
C PRO A 239 23.47 42.41 -20.90
N ALA A 240 22.35 41.94 -20.35
CA ALA A 240 21.87 40.56 -20.25
C ALA A 240 21.99 39.68 -21.51
N SER A 241 22.36 38.42 -21.30
CA SER A 241 22.01 37.30 -22.16
C SER A 241 21.15 36.32 -21.37
N VAL A 242 20.02 35.96 -21.96
CA VAL A 242 19.04 35.00 -21.45
C VAL A 242 19.69 33.63 -21.37
N THR A 243 20.02 33.16 -20.17
CA THR A 243 20.44 31.78 -19.96
C THR A 243 19.23 30.95 -19.55
N THR A 244 18.75 30.11 -20.45
CA THR A 244 17.82 29.01 -20.17
C THR A 244 18.33 28.18 -18.99
N PRO A 245 17.50 27.84 -17.98
CA PRO A 245 17.93 26.92 -16.95
C PRO A 245 18.04 25.52 -17.57
N SER A 246 19.27 25.06 -17.81
CA SER A 246 19.55 23.64 -17.98
C SER A 246 19.20 22.93 -16.68
N VAL A 247 18.03 22.28 -16.65
CA VAL A 247 17.72 21.27 -15.64
C VAL A 247 18.73 20.14 -15.84
N SER A 248 19.78 20.18 -15.03
CA SER A 248 20.75 19.11 -14.92
C SER A 248 20.02 17.99 -14.18
N MET A 249 19.55 16.97 -14.90
CA MET A 249 19.02 15.78 -14.25
C MET A 249 20.16 15.17 -13.41
N PRO A 250 20.00 14.98 -12.10
CA PRO A 250 20.98 14.23 -11.33
C PRO A 250 21.04 12.80 -11.89
N ALA A 251 22.25 12.26 -12.02
CA ALA A 251 22.47 10.91 -12.50
C ALA A 251 21.72 9.90 -11.61
N MET A 252 20.82 9.14 -12.24
CA MET A 252 20.00 8.10 -11.63
C MET A 252 20.91 7.07 -10.94
N SER A 253 20.83 6.99 -9.61
CA SER A 253 21.46 5.93 -8.83
C SER A 253 20.60 4.66 -8.93
N PRO A 254 21.15 3.43 -8.85
CA PRO A 254 20.41 2.18 -9.13
C PRO A 254 19.37 1.78 -8.06
N SER A 255 18.88 2.72 -7.23
CA SER A 255 18.10 2.46 -6.02
C SER A 255 16.70 3.08 -6.00
N ASP A 256 16.26 3.71 -7.10
CA ASP A 256 14.90 4.27 -7.21
C ASP A 256 13.92 3.20 -7.68
N THR A 257 13.45 2.39 -6.73
CA THR A 257 12.25 1.56 -6.93
C THR A 257 11.03 2.49 -6.92
N VAL A 258 10.12 2.33 -7.90
CA VAL A 258 8.82 3.06 -8.01
C VAL A 258 7.97 2.94 -6.73
N ASP A 259 8.28 1.98 -5.86
CA ASP A 259 7.59 1.75 -4.58
C ASP A 259 8.08 2.66 -3.44
N ARG A 260 9.12 3.48 -3.68
CA ARG A 260 9.64 4.45 -2.72
C ARG A 260 9.28 5.86 -3.15
N VAL A 261 8.24 6.41 -2.53
CA VAL A 261 7.86 7.80 -2.74
C VAL A 261 8.90 8.72 -2.08
N PRO A 262 9.52 9.65 -2.82
CA PRO A 262 10.51 10.57 -2.26
C PRO A 262 9.92 11.47 -1.16
N THR A 263 10.78 11.97 -0.27
CA THR A 263 10.37 12.95 0.76
C THR A 263 9.87 14.23 0.08
N GLN A 264 8.80 14.82 0.63
CA GLN A 264 8.11 15.96 0.03
C GLN A 264 9.06 17.09 -0.38
N SER A 265 8.94 17.54 -1.62
CA SER A 265 9.64 18.73 -2.09
C SER A 265 8.82 19.98 -1.72
N THR A 266 9.28 20.77 -0.75
CA THR A 266 8.55 21.97 -0.27
C THR A 266 8.59 23.15 -1.26
N THR A 267 9.37 23.03 -2.33
CA THR A 267 9.61 24.12 -3.30
C THR A 267 8.59 24.17 -4.44
N PHE A 268 7.83 23.09 -4.68
CA PHE A 268 6.83 23.01 -5.76
C PHE A 268 5.44 22.73 -5.18
N GLN A 269 4.45 23.54 -5.54
CA GLN A 269 3.08 23.46 -5.03
C GLN A 269 2.06 23.65 -6.16
N GLN A 270 0.99 22.87 -6.13
CA GLN A 270 -0.12 22.93 -7.08
C GLN A 270 -1.47 23.04 -6.35
N PRO A 271 -1.77 24.20 -5.73
CA PRO A 271 -2.98 24.37 -4.92
C PRO A 271 -4.29 24.35 -5.72
N GLN A 272 -4.22 24.47 -7.05
CA GLN A 272 -5.37 24.38 -7.96
C GLN A 272 -5.50 23.01 -8.64
N THR A 273 -4.66 22.04 -8.28
CA THR A 273 -4.77 20.67 -8.76
C THR A 273 -5.55 19.83 -7.75
N PHE A 274 -6.47 19.00 -8.25
CA PHE A 274 -7.29 18.08 -7.47
C PHE A 274 -7.11 16.67 -8.01
N VAL A 275 -6.90 15.70 -7.12
CA VAL A 275 -6.69 14.30 -7.48
C VAL A 275 -7.75 13.45 -6.80
N ILE A 276 -8.50 12.70 -7.60
CA ILE A 276 -9.38 11.64 -7.12
C ILE A 276 -8.77 10.33 -7.61
N ALA A 277 -8.39 9.46 -6.68
CA ALA A 277 -7.87 8.14 -6.98
C ALA A 277 -8.81 7.09 -6.43
N VAL A 278 -9.30 6.21 -7.29
CA VAL A 278 -10.17 5.08 -6.96
C VAL A 278 -9.41 3.81 -7.28
N GLY A 279 -9.27 2.92 -6.31
CA GLY A 279 -8.51 1.67 -6.48
C GLY A 279 -9.30 0.49 -5.93
N ILE A 280 -9.61 -0.51 -6.76
CA ILE A 280 -10.51 -1.61 -6.35
C ILE A 280 -9.83 -2.95 -6.64
N SER A 281 -9.23 -3.52 -5.60
CA SER A 281 -8.49 -4.79 -5.68
C SER A 281 -9.42 -5.97 -5.55
N THR A 282 -10.43 -5.83 -4.68
CA THR A 282 -11.45 -6.84 -4.42
C THR A 282 -12.84 -6.26 -4.55
N HIS A 283 -13.79 -7.10 -4.94
CA HIS A 283 -15.20 -6.75 -5.03
C HIS A 283 -15.99 -7.52 -3.98
N ARG A 284 -17.11 -6.96 -3.52
CA ARG A 284 -18.06 -7.65 -2.64
C ARG A 284 -18.61 -8.92 -3.30
N ASP A 285 -18.77 -8.89 -4.62
CA ASP A 285 -19.17 -10.07 -5.40
C ASP A 285 -17.94 -10.97 -5.63
N PRO A 286 -17.89 -12.17 -5.01
CA PRO A 286 -16.73 -13.06 -5.12
C PRO A 286 -16.57 -13.69 -6.51
N GLN A 287 -17.54 -13.51 -7.42
CA GLN A 287 -17.43 -13.98 -8.81
C GLN A 287 -16.56 -13.07 -9.68
N LEU A 288 -16.29 -11.84 -9.24
CA LEU A 288 -15.40 -10.93 -9.96
C LEU A 288 -13.94 -11.28 -9.64
N SER A 289 -13.09 -11.27 -10.68
CA SER A 289 -11.67 -11.55 -10.51
C SER A 289 -10.99 -10.50 -9.64
N VAL A 290 -10.09 -10.93 -8.76
CA VAL A 290 -9.28 -10.04 -7.93
C VAL A 290 -8.22 -9.33 -8.77
N ARG A 291 -8.02 -8.02 -8.54
CA ARG A 291 -6.95 -7.19 -9.13
C ARG A 291 -6.01 -6.73 -8.02
N LYS A 292 -5.09 -7.61 -7.62
CA LYS A 292 -4.30 -7.58 -6.35
C LYS A 292 -3.66 -6.24 -5.93
N TYR A 293 -3.44 -5.26 -6.81
CA TYR A 293 -2.80 -3.97 -6.45
C TYR A 293 -3.64 -2.74 -6.77
N ALA A 294 -4.88 -2.87 -7.21
CA ALA A 294 -5.60 -1.70 -7.68
C ALA A 294 -5.79 -0.62 -6.60
N GLY A 295 -6.03 -1.03 -5.35
CA GLY A 295 -6.02 -0.15 -4.17
C GLY A 295 -4.67 0.52 -3.94
N LEU A 296 -3.59 -0.26 -4.02
CA LEU A 296 -2.21 0.24 -3.91
C LEU A 296 -1.87 1.24 -5.01
N ASP A 297 -2.23 0.94 -6.26
CA ASP A 297 -1.91 1.79 -7.40
C ASP A 297 -2.52 3.20 -7.16
N ALA A 298 -3.76 3.24 -6.67
CA ALA A 298 -4.43 4.48 -6.31
C ALA A 298 -3.73 5.20 -5.14
N GLU A 299 -3.32 4.48 -4.09
CA GLU A 299 -2.53 5.03 -2.98
C GLU A 299 -1.21 5.64 -3.47
N MET A 300 -0.44 4.90 -4.28
CA MET A 300 0.84 5.33 -4.82
C MET A 300 0.71 6.56 -5.70
N VAL A 301 -0.29 6.58 -6.59
CA VAL A 301 -0.58 7.74 -7.44
C VAL A 301 -0.85 8.98 -6.58
N THR A 302 -1.67 8.87 -5.51
CA THR A 302 -1.92 10.01 -4.62
C THR A 302 -0.67 10.47 -3.89
N ASN A 303 0.15 9.54 -3.40
CA ASN A 303 1.39 9.87 -2.70
C ASN A 303 2.40 10.58 -3.63
N TYR A 304 2.51 10.14 -4.88
CA TYR A 304 3.37 10.80 -5.87
C TYR A 304 2.88 12.20 -6.23
N PHE A 305 1.58 12.39 -6.47
CA PHE A 305 1.01 13.71 -6.70
C PHE A 305 1.17 14.62 -5.50
N HIS A 306 1.12 14.09 -4.28
CA HIS A 306 1.36 14.86 -3.07
C HIS A 306 2.85 15.25 -2.93
N ALA A 307 3.76 14.29 -2.98
CA ALA A 307 5.17 14.48 -2.64
C ALA A 307 5.99 15.16 -3.75
N LEU A 308 5.75 14.78 -5.01
CA LEU A 308 6.46 15.30 -6.18
C LEU A 308 5.60 16.29 -6.98
N GLY A 309 4.30 16.01 -7.10
CA GLY A 309 3.36 16.88 -7.81
C GLY A 309 2.98 18.15 -7.05
N GLY A 310 3.32 18.26 -5.76
CA GLY A 310 3.01 19.41 -4.92
C GLY A 310 1.52 19.63 -4.66
N VAL A 311 0.68 18.61 -4.87
CA VAL A 311 -0.76 18.71 -4.66
C VAL A 311 -1.06 18.71 -3.15
N PRO A 312 -1.80 19.67 -2.59
CA PRO A 312 -2.15 19.66 -1.18
C PRO A 312 -2.98 18.43 -0.80
N ALA A 313 -2.73 17.85 0.37
CA ALA A 313 -3.51 16.70 0.85
C ALA A 313 -5.02 16.98 0.94
N SER A 314 -5.41 18.25 1.20
CA SER A 314 -6.82 18.69 1.20
C SER A 314 -7.49 18.60 -0.17
N ASN A 315 -6.72 18.54 -1.24
CA ASN A 315 -7.18 18.44 -2.63
C ASN A 315 -7.10 17.01 -3.17
N ILE A 316 -6.76 16.04 -2.31
CA ILE A 316 -6.66 14.63 -2.67
C ILE A 316 -7.85 13.87 -2.04
N ARG A 317 -8.49 13.03 -2.84
CA ARG A 317 -9.47 12.04 -2.41
C ARG A 317 -9.06 10.65 -2.87
N LEU A 318 -8.89 9.76 -1.91
CA LEU A 318 -8.51 8.37 -2.13
C LEU A 318 -9.67 7.47 -1.70
N LEU A 319 -10.13 6.61 -2.61
CA LEU A 319 -11.19 5.63 -2.38
C LEU A 319 -10.64 4.22 -2.71
N PRO A 320 -10.00 3.53 -1.75
CA PRO A 320 -9.50 2.17 -1.93
C PRO A 320 -10.54 1.14 -1.47
N ASP A 321 -10.66 0.06 -2.24
CA ASP A 321 -11.46 -1.14 -1.97
C ASP A 321 -12.84 -0.81 -1.39
N MET A 322 -13.10 -1.15 -0.12
CA MET A 322 -14.41 -1.01 0.52
C MET A 322 -14.95 0.44 0.57
N LYS A 323 -14.10 1.45 0.36
CA LYS A 323 -14.49 2.86 0.29
C LYS A 323 -14.84 3.33 -1.12
N ALA A 324 -14.62 2.49 -2.14
CA ALA A 324 -14.98 2.78 -3.52
C ALA A 324 -16.40 2.29 -3.83
N LEU A 325 -17.36 2.58 -2.94
CA LEU A 325 -18.76 2.30 -3.25
C LEU A 325 -19.27 3.32 -4.27
N ARG A 326 -20.30 2.96 -5.03
CA ARG A 326 -20.98 3.90 -5.92
C ARG A 326 -21.37 5.21 -5.22
N PRO A 327 -22.06 5.21 -4.05
CA PRO A 327 -22.40 6.46 -3.36
C PRO A 327 -21.16 7.28 -2.94
N ASP A 328 -20.06 6.66 -2.55
CA ASP A 328 -18.84 7.38 -2.15
C ASP A 328 -18.16 8.06 -3.37
N ILE A 329 -18.18 7.38 -4.52
CA ILE A 329 -17.72 7.94 -5.80
C ILE A 329 -18.63 9.11 -6.21
N GLU A 330 -19.95 8.95 -6.08
CA GLU A 330 -20.93 9.99 -6.40
C GLU A 330 -20.79 11.20 -5.48
N GLU A 331 -20.72 11.03 -4.16
CA GLU A 331 -20.48 12.11 -3.19
C GLU A 331 -19.18 12.87 -3.53
N THR A 332 -18.12 12.14 -3.86
CA THR A 332 -16.83 12.75 -4.22
C THR A 332 -16.95 13.62 -5.48
N LEU A 333 -17.62 13.13 -6.52
CA LEU A 333 -17.73 13.81 -7.82
C LEU A 333 -18.79 14.92 -7.85
N LEU A 334 -19.88 14.76 -7.10
CA LEU A 334 -21.06 15.61 -7.18
C LEU A 334 -21.15 16.63 -6.04
N ASP A 335 -20.56 16.33 -4.88
CA ASP A 335 -20.64 17.22 -3.71
C ASP A 335 -19.26 17.79 -3.34
N TRP A 336 -18.26 16.92 -3.18
CA TRP A 336 -16.94 17.34 -2.73
C TRP A 336 -16.16 18.12 -3.81
N LEU A 337 -16.08 17.61 -5.03
CA LEU A 337 -15.27 18.22 -6.08
C LEU A 337 -15.84 19.56 -6.58
N PRO A 338 -17.16 19.70 -6.87
CA PRO A 338 -17.70 20.92 -7.46
C PRO A 338 -17.63 22.14 -6.55
N THR A 339 -17.57 21.94 -5.22
CA THR A 339 -17.44 23.01 -4.23
C THR A 339 -16.02 23.59 -4.13
N ARG A 340 -15.04 23.01 -4.85
CA ARG A 340 -13.61 23.36 -4.74
C ARG A 340 -12.98 23.76 -6.07
N VAL A 341 -13.48 23.23 -7.17
CA VAL A 341 -12.94 23.47 -8.52
C VAL A 341 -13.29 24.86 -9.04
N THR A 342 -12.31 25.52 -9.64
CA THR A 342 -12.44 26.83 -10.29
C THR A 342 -12.03 26.74 -11.78
N ALA A 343 -12.10 27.87 -12.50
CA ALA A 343 -11.73 27.94 -13.91
C ALA A 343 -10.26 27.63 -14.18
N ASP A 344 -9.37 27.80 -13.19
CA ASP A 344 -7.94 27.56 -13.31
C ASP A 344 -7.53 26.13 -12.92
N SER A 345 -8.46 25.37 -12.33
CA SER A 345 -8.16 24.09 -11.71
C SER A 345 -7.82 22.99 -12.71
N VAL A 346 -6.96 22.08 -12.28
CA VAL A 346 -6.68 20.80 -12.96
C VAL A 346 -7.30 19.69 -12.15
N VAL A 347 -8.10 18.85 -12.78
CA VAL A 347 -8.71 17.68 -12.13
C VAL A 347 -8.11 16.41 -12.74
N ILE A 348 -7.60 15.54 -11.88
CA ILE A 348 -7.07 14.25 -12.26
C ILE A 348 -7.92 13.17 -11.58
N VAL A 349 -8.56 12.34 -12.39
CA VAL A 349 -9.31 11.18 -11.93
C VAL A 349 -8.56 9.93 -12.35
N TYR A 350 -7.97 9.23 -11.39
CA TYR A 350 -7.29 7.96 -11.59
C TYR A 350 -8.21 6.83 -11.12
N PHE A 351 -8.50 5.88 -11.99
CA PHE A 351 -9.30 4.70 -11.66
C PHE A 351 -8.49 3.44 -11.96
N SER A 352 -8.13 2.73 -10.90
CA SER A 352 -7.50 1.42 -10.97
C SER A 352 -8.50 0.33 -10.61
N GLY A 353 -8.81 -0.58 -11.55
CA GLY A 353 -9.86 -1.57 -11.32
C GLY A 353 -10.37 -2.30 -12.56
N GLN A 354 -11.66 -2.59 -12.56
CA GLN A 354 -12.31 -3.37 -13.62
C GLN A 354 -13.45 -2.54 -14.25
N ALA A 355 -13.67 -2.77 -15.55
CA ALA A 355 -14.78 -2.24 -16.30
C ALA A 355 -15.52 -3.35 -17.05
N LYS A 356 -16.81 -3.11 -17.32
CA LYS A 356 -17.64 -3.92 -18.21
C LYS A 356 -18.09 -3.09 -19.40
N VAL A 357 -18.25 -3.75 -20.54
CA VAL A 357 -18.71 -3.14 -21.79
C VAL A 357 -19.91 -3.91 -22.31
N SER A 358 -20.99 -3.21 -22.63
CA SER A 358 -22.18 -3.77 -23.27
C SER A 358 -21.95 -4.02 -24.78
N ALA A 359 -22.86 -4.73 -25.45
CA ALA A 359 -22.80 -4.88 -26.90
C ALA A 359 -22.91 -3.55 -27.66
N SER A 360 -23.59 -2.56 -27.10
CA SER A 360 -23.68 -1.20 -27.65
C SER A 360 -22.35 -0.41 -27.56
N GLY A 361 -21.37 -0.91 -26.81
CA GLY A 361 -20.09 -0.25 -26.55
C GLY A 361 -20.10 0.65 -25.30
N GLU A 362 -21.21 0.69 -24.56
CA GLU A 362 -21.29 1.49 -23.32
C GLU A 362 -20.39 0.87 -22.26
N THR A 363 -19.54 1.71 -21.67
CA THR A 363 -18.56 1.32 -20.66
C THR A 363 -19.08 1.63 -19.27
N PHE A 364 -18.90 0.68 -18.37
CA PHE A 364 -19.28 0.77 -16.97
C PHE A 364 -18.08 0.41 -16.10
N LEU A 365 -17.70 1.32 -15.20
CA LEU A 365 -16.76 1.01 -14.13
C LEU A 365 -17.44 0.10 -13.11
N ILE A 366 -16.67 -0.74 -12.42
CA ILE A 366 -17.21 -1.65 -11.40
C ILE A 366 -16.79 -1.16 -10.00
N PRO A 367 -17.68 -0.47 -9.25
CA PRO A 367 -17.46 -0.11 -7.84
C PRO A 367 -17.25 -1.33 -6.95
N TYR A 368 -16.85 -1.15 -5.70
CA TYR A 368 -16.59 -2.26 -4.77
C TYR A 368 -17.79 -3.21 -4.61
N GLU A 369 -19.00 -2.67 -4.47
CA GLU A 369 -20.25 -3.40 -4.45
C GLU A 369 -20.80 -3.75 -5.83
N GLY A 370 -20.02 -3.58 -6.89
CA GLY A 370 -20.38 -4.00 -8.24
C GLY A 370 -20.56 -5.52 -8.36
N GLY A 371 -21.20 -5.95 -9.44
CA GLY A 371 -21.49 -7.37 -9.68
C GLY A 371 -21.98 -7.65 -11.10
N ALA A 372 -22.81 -8.68 -11.26
CA ALA A 372 -23.39 -9.02 -12.55
C ALA A 372 -24.46 -8.02 -13.05
N SER A 373 -25.21 -7.39 -12.14
CA SER A 373 -26.29 -6.45 -12.48
C SER A 373 -25.76 -5.09 -12.93
N ILE A 374 -26.27 -4.56 -14.05
CA ILE A 374 -25.96 -3.22 -14.57
C ILE A 374 -26.24 -2.13 -13.53
N SER A 375 -27.31 -2.27 -12.73
CA SER A 375 -27.68 -1.28 -11.70
C SER A 375 -26.62 -1.11 -10.61
N ARG A 376 -25.73 -2.10 -10.43
CA ARG A 376 -24.62 -2.07 -9.48
C ARG A 376 -23.31 -1.59 -10.12
N LEU A 377 -23.33 -1.24 -11.41
CA LEU A 377 -22.17 -0.68 -12.10
C LEU A 377 -22.28 0.84 -12.18
N TYR A 378 -21.16 1.50 -12.43
CA TYR A 378 -21.09 2.95 -12.58
C TYR A 378 -20.89 3.33 -14.06
N PRO A 379 -21.88 3.93 -14.73
CA PRO A 379 -21.75 4.30 -16.14
C PRO A 379 -20.64 5.33 -16.35
N LEU A 380 -19.72 5.09 -17.29
CA LEU A 380 -18.66 6.06 -17.59
C LEU A 380 -19.23 7.39 -18.13
N LYS A 381 -20.41 7.34 -18.77
CA LYS A 381 -21.15 8.53 -19.21
C LYS A 381 -21.61 9.41 -18.05
N ASP A 382 -21.90 8.82 -16.89
CA ASP A 382 -22.28 9.58 -15.69
C ASP A 382 -21.04 10.27 -15.12
N LEU A 383 -19.87 9.61 -15.12
CA LEU A 383 -18.58 10.25 -14.80
C LEU A 383 -18.34 11.45 -15.72
N GLN A 384 -18.49 11.26 -17.03
CA GLN A 384 -18.31 12.32 -18.02
C GLN A 384 -19.27 13.48 -17.78
N THR A 385 -20.52 13.19 -17.47
CA THR A 385 -21.55 14.21 -17.21
C THR A 385 -21.22 14.99 -15.95
N ALA A 386 -20.74 14.33 -14.89
CA ALA A 386 -20.29 15.00 -13.67
C ALA A 386 -19.08 15.90 -13.94
N LEU A 387 -18.05 15.38 -14.63
CA LEU A 387 -16.81 16.09 -14.91
C LEU A 387 -17.01 17.27 -15.89
N SER A 388 -17.84 17.13 -16.91
CA SER A 388 -18.12 18.21 -17.88
C SER A 388 -18.85 19.42 -17.29
N ARG A 389 -19.51 19.24 -16.13
CA ARG A 389 -20.11 20.36 -15.37
C ARG A 389 -19.06 21.17 -14.61
N LEU A 390 -17.89 20.58 -14.36
CA LEU A 390 -16.77 21.28 -13.76
C LEU A 390 -16.22 22.24 -14.82
N LYS A 391 -16.22 23.53 -14.52
CA LYS A 391 -15.61 24.54 -15.39
C LYS A 391 -14.08 24.54 -15.29
N ALA A 392 -13.46 23.39 -15.02
CA ALA A 392 -12.02 23.26 -14.81
C ALA A 392 -11.24 23.58 -16.09
N ARG A 393 -10.00 24.06 -15.93
CA ARG A 393 -9.08 24.31 -17.05
C ARG A 393 -8.74 23.04 -17.80
N GLN A 394 -8.54 21.95 -17.05
CA GLN A 394 -8.15 20.67 -17.60
C GLN A 394 -8.68 19.54 -16.73
N ILE A 395 -9.17 18.49 -17.38
CA ILE A 395 -9.61 17.25 -16.72
C ILE A 395 -8.87 16.10 -17.39
N VAL A 396 -8.25 15.24 -16.60
CA VAL A 396 -7.56 14.05 -17.05
C VAL A 396 -8.19 12.85 -16.37
N PHE A 397 -8.68 11.90 -17.16
CA PHE A 397 -9.11 10.60 -16.66
C PHE A 397 -8.11 9.54 -17.09
N ILE A 398 -7.64 8.76 -16.12
CA ILE A 398 -6.69 7.67 -16.33
C ILE A 398 -7.40 6.41 -15.86
N PHE A 399 -7.61 5.48 -16.78
CA PHE A 399 -8.12 4.15 -16.47
C PHE A 399 -6.97 3.15 -16.53
N ASP A 400 -6.69 2.51 -15.40
CA ASP A 400 -5.70 1.47 -15.25
C ASP A 400 -6.41 0.17 -14.85
N GLY A 401 -6.74 -0.66 -15.83
CA GLY A 401 -7.68 -1.73 -15.53
C GLY A 401 -7.89 -2.74 -16.63
N SER A 402 -8.65 -3.77 -16.27
CA SER A 402 -9.15 -4.74 -17.23
C SER A 402 -10.57 -4.41 -17.66
N VAL A 403 -10.90 -4.81 -18.88
CA VAL A 403 -12.20 -4.57 -19.50
C VAL A 403 -12.79 -5.91 -19.88
N SER A 404 -14.00 -6.21 -19.41
CA SER A 404 -14.71 -7.45 -19.69
C SER A 404 -16.05 -7.19 -20.36
N LYS A 405 -16.65 -8.21 -20.94
CA LYS A 405 -17.98 -8.10 -21.55
C LYS A 405 -19.06 -8.25 -20.50
N LEU A 406 -20.14 -7.49 -20.65
CA LEU A 406 -21.34 -7.66 -19.85
C LEU A 406 -22.13 -8.90 -20.34
N SER A 407 -22.38 -9.87 -19.46
CA SER A 407 -22.94 -11.20 -19.81
C SER A 407 -24.39 -11.22 -20.31
N VAL A 408 -25.07 -10.06 -20.40
CA VAL A 408 -26.46 -9.97 -20.87
C VAL A 408 -26.58 -10.14 -22.40
N ASP A 409 -25.46 -10.06 -23.14
CA ASP A 409 -25.47 -10.08 -24.60
C ASP A 409 -25.00 -11.43 -25.17
N GLN A 410 -25.94 -12.37 -25.36
CA GLN A 410 -25.76 -13.45 -26.32
C GLN A 410 -26.37 -13.04 -27.67
N LYS A 411 -25.49 -12.87 -28.68
CA LYS A 411 -25.75 -12.61 -30.11
C LYS A 411 -25.91 -11.13 -30.53
N GLY A 412 -24.77 -10.46 -30.70
CA GLY A 412 -24.68 -9.20 -31.45
C GLY A 412 -23.24 -8.91 -31.87
N LYS A 413 -23.04 -8.15 -32.97
CA LYS A 413 -21.72 -7.59 -33.30
C LYS A 413 -21.31 -6.62 -32.18
N HIS A 414 -20.22 -6.92 -31.48
CA HIS A 414 -19.73 -6.08 -30.39
C HIS A 414 -19.07 -4.81 -30.94
N LYS A 415 -19.45 -3.65 -30.39
CA LYS A 415 -18.74 -2.38 -30.61
C LYS A 415 -17.54 -2.25 -29.66
N GLU A 416 -16.56 -1.45 -30.06
CA GLU A 416 -15.44 -1.11 -29.19
C GLU A 416 -15.91 -0.34 -27.95
N PRO A 417 -15.19 -0.45 -26.81
CA PRO A 417 -15.52 0.30 -25.60
C PRO A 417 -15.48 1.81 -25.85
N GLN A 418 -16.53 2.51 -25.44
CA GLN A 418 -16.59 3.97 -25.47
C GLN A 418 -15.83 4.52 -24.26
N TRP A 419 -14.65 5.09 -24.52
CA TRP A 419 -13.81 5.81 -23.55
C TRP A 419 -13.80 7.32 -23.77
N ASP A 420 -14.48 7.80 -24.82
CA ASP A 420 -14.45 9.20 -25.21
C ASP A 420 -15.21 10.04 -24.18
N LEU A 421 -14.45 10.81 -23.38
CA LEU A 421 -15.00 11.80 -22.46
C LEU A 421 -15.21 13.18 -23.12
N GLY A 422 -15.04 13.28 -24.44
CA GLY A 422 -15.12 14.52 -25.22
C GLY A 422 -13.77 15.22 -25.42
N GLY A 423 -12.65 14.51 -25.31
CA GLY A 423 -11.28 15.06 -25.35
C GLY A 423 -10.31 14.23 -26.20
N SER A 424 -9.14 14.80 -26.54
CA SER A 424 -8.14 14.08 -27.34
C SER A 424 -7.56 12.88 -26.59
N ARG A 425 -7.54 11.72 -27.24
CA ARG A 425 -6.95 10.47 -26.73
C ARG A 425 -5.43 10.55 -26.83
N ILE A 426 -4.74 10.46 -25.70
CA ILE A 426 -3.27 10.30 -25.66
C ILE A 426 -3.02 8.78 -25.62
N THR A 427 -2.52 8.24 -26.72
CA THR A 427 -2.19 6.81 -26.87
C THR A 427 -0.74 6.53 -26.53
#